data_AF-A0A2Y9KS77-F1
#
_entry.id   AF-A0A2Y9KS77-F1
#
_cell.length_a   1.000
_cell.length_b   1.000
_cell.length_c   1.000
_cell.angle_alpha   90.00
_cell.angle_beta   90.00
_cell.angle_gamma   90.00
#
_symmetry.space_group_name_H-M   'P 1'
#
loop_
_entity.id
_entity.type
_entity.pdbx_description
1 polymer ?
#
loop_
_entity_poly.entity_id
_entity_poly.type
_entity_poly.pdbx_seq_one_letter_code
_entity_poly.pdbx_strand_id
1 'polypeptide(L)'
;MVLSPVIGKLLHKRVVLASASPRRREILSHAGLRFEVVPSRFKEKLDKASFPTPYAYAIETAKQKALEVARRMHQKDLRAPDVVIGADTIVTIGGLILEKPVDKQDAYRMLSRLNGKEHSVFTGVAIVHCCTTGTAPLASSPGPGHCGRNRCPCRPAPSLLPQGVGAAQRPRST
;
A
#
# COMPACT_ATOMS: atom_id res chain seq x y z
N MET A 1 -7.93 21.57 12.05
CA MET A 1 -7.39 20.62 11.04
C MET A 1 -7.72 19.21 11.52
N VAL A 2 -8.51 18.43 10.77
CA VAL A 2 -9.19 17.20 11.25
C VAL A 2 -8.21 16.06 11.64
N LEU A 3 -6.94 16.15 11.25
CA LEU A 3 -5.93 15.11 11.45
C LEU A 3 -4.94 15.36 12.61
N SER A 4 -5.07 16.47 13.34
CA SER A 4 -4.13 16.85 14.42
C SER A 4 -3.77 15.74 15.42
N PRO A 5 -4.71 14.95 15.97
CA PRO A 5 -4.37 13.90 16.95
C PRO A 5 -3.62 12.71 16.32
N VAL A 6 -3.84 12.42 15.04
CA VAL A 6 -3.14 11.34 14.32
C VAL A 6 -1.74 11.78 13.92
N ILE A 7 -1.61 13.00 13.42
CA ILE A 7 -0.31 13.60 13.07
C ILE A 7 0.58 13.64 14.31
N GLY A 8 0.04 14.03 15.47
CA GLY A 8 0.77 14.03 16.74
C GLY A 8 1.40 12.68 17.11
N LYS A 9 0.69 11.59 16.87
CA LYS A 9 1.20 10.22 17.12
C LYS A 9 2.25 9.77 16.10
N LEU A 10 2.21 10.29 14.88
CA LEU A 10 3.13 9.95 13.80
C LEU A 10 4.38 10.85 13.76
N LEU A 11 4.40 11.98 14.47
CA LEU A 11 5.52 12.93 14.49
C LEU A 11 6.86 12.29 14.89
N HIS A 12 6.84 11.33 15.82
CA HIS A 12 8.03 10.64 16.32
C HIS A 12 8.29 9.30 15.63
N LYS A 13 7.59 9.04 14.52
CA LYS A 13 7.65 7.77 13.79
C LYS A 13 8.30 7.98 12.42
N ARG A 14 9.16 7.04 12.02
CA ARG A 14 9.72 7.00 10.67
C ARG A 14 8.66 6.47 9.71
N VAL A 15 7.94 7.38 9.06
CA VAL A 15 6.91 7.06 8.06
C VAL A 15 7.53 7.02 6.66
N VAL A 16 7.20 5.99 5.89
CA VAL A 16 7.66 5.79 4.52
C VAL A 16 6.47 5.67 3.57
N LEU A 17 6.49 6.42 2.47
CA LEU A 17 5.57 6.28 1.36
C LEU A 17 6.16 5.33 0.31
N ALA A 18 5.55 4.16 0.15
CA ALA A 18 5.93 3.13 -0.82
C ALA A 18 5.43 3.39 -2.25
N SER A 19 5.42 4.66 -2.69
CA SER A 19 4.84 5.07 -3.98
C SER A 19 5.69 6.11 -4.70
N ALA A 20 5.84 5.96 -6.02
CA ALA A 20 6.50 6.95 -6.88
C ALA A 20 5.56 8.08 -7.37
N SER A 21 4.28 8.04 -7.01
CA SER A 21 3.27 8.97 -7.54
C SER A 21 3.45 10.39 -6.96
N PRO A 22 3.72 11.43 -7.78
CA PRO A 22 3.86 12.81 -7.31
C PRO A 22 2.60 13.32 -6.60
N ARG A 23 1.43 12.99 -7.14
CA ARG A 23 0.14 13.36 -6.55
C ARG A 23 -0.06 12.82 -5.13
N ARG A 24 0.37 11.58 -4.85
CA ARG A 24 0.25 11.00 -3.49
C ARG A 24 1.17 11.69 -2.50
N ARG A 25 2.37 12.06 -2.94
CA ARG A 25 3.30 12.86 -2.15
C ARG A 25 2.66 14.21 -1.81
N GLU A 26 2.11 14.91 -2.79
CA GLU A 26 1.42 16.20 -2.58
C GLU A 26 0.26 16.07 -1.58
N ILE A 27 -0.62 15.07 -1.75
CA ILE A 27 -1.76 14.84 -0.83
C ILE A 27 -1.31 14.64 0.61
N LEU A 28 -0.30 13.79 0.85
CA LEU A 28 0.20 13.53 2.20
C LEU A 28 0.98 14.72 2.78
N SER A 29 1.71 15.46 1.95
CA SER A 29 2.39 16.69 2.36
C SER A 29 1.40 17.79 2.75
N HIS A 30 0.33 17.97 1.97
CA HIS A 30 -0.75 18.91 2.31
C HIS A 30 -1.51 18.50 3.58
N ALA A 31 -1.55 17.21 3.89
CA ALA A 31 -2.08 16.71 5.15
C ALA A 31 -1.13 16.96 6.35
N GLY A 32 0.06 17.53 6.14
CA GLY A 32 1.03 17.83 7.21
C GLY A 32 1.84 16.64 7.69
N LEU A 33 1.83 15.52 6.95
CA LEU A 33 2.59 14.32 7.30
C LEU A 33 4.06 14.45 6.85
N ARG A 34 5.00 14.14 7.75
CA ARG A 34 6.41 14.00 7.41
C ARG A 34 6.69 12.53 7.04
N PHE A 35 7.26 12.29 5.87
CA PHE A 35 7.54 10.94 5.38
C PHE A 35 8.73 10.92 4.40
N GLU A 36 9.38 9.77 4.31
CA GLU A 36 10.38 9.46 3.29
C GLU A 36 9.68 8.80 2.08
N VAL A 37 10.13 9.09 0.85
CA VAL A 37 9.57 8.46 -0.36
C VAL A 37 10.50 7.36 -0.81
N VAL A 38 10.02 6.11 -0.76
CA VAL A 38 10.77 4.94 -1.24
C VAL A 38 9.88 4.14 -2.20
N PRO A 39 10.00 4.35 -3.52
CA PRO A 39 9.21 3.62 -4.49
C PRO A 39 9.36 2.10 -4.35
N SER A 40 8.24 1.38 -4.37
CA SER A 40 8.27 -0.08 -4.40
C SER A 40 8.77 -0.60 -5.75
N ARG A 41 9.49 -1.74 -5.70
CA ARG A 41 9.93 -2.51 -6.88
C ARG A 41 8.99 -3.66 -7.22
N PHE A 42 7.91 -3.83 -6.46
CA PHE A 42 6.91 -4.86 -6.71
C PHE A 42 6.21 -4.59 -8.04
N LYS A 43 6.43 -5.48 -9.02
CA LYS A 43 5.67 -5.48 -10.27
C LYS A 43 4.28 -6.05 -9.98
N GLU A 44 3.24 -5.38 -10.47
CA GLU A 44 1.82 -5.75 -10.36
C GLU A 44 1.58 -7.08 -11.12
N LYS A 45 1.96 -8.20 -10.50
CA LYS A 45 1.90 -9.56 -11.06
C LYS A 45 0.84 -10.43 -10.40
N LEU A 46 -0.01 -9.84 -9.56
CA LEU A 46 -1.08 -10.58 -8.92
C LEU A 46 -2.10 -10.99 -9.98
N ASP A 47 -2.57 -12.24 -9.91
CA ASP A 47 -3.60 -12.70 -10.84
C ASP A 47 -4.92 -11.99 -10.52
N LYS A 48 -5.39 -11.14 -11.43
CA LYS A 48 -6.63 -10.37 -11.29
C LYS A 48 -7.84 -11.29 -11.11
N ALA A 49 -7.83 -12.49 -11.69
CA ALA A 49 -8.92 -13.46 -11.58
C ALA A 49 -9.01 -14.12 -10.20
N SER A 50 -7.94 -14.07 -9.41
CA SER A 50 -7.90 -14.63 -8.05
C SER A 50 -8.62 -13.77 -7.01
N PHE A 51 -9.11 -12.59 -7.39
CA PHE A 51 -9.78 -11.66 -6.48
C PHE A 51 -11.28 -11.57 -6.78
N PRO A 52 -12.15 -11.60 -5.75
CA PRO A 52 -13.59 -11.52 -5.94
C PRO A 52 -14.03 -10.13 -6.42
N THR A 53 -13.24 -9.08 -6.15
CA THR A 53 -13.57 -7.70 -6.49
C THR A 53 -12.33 -6.88 -6.87
N PRO A 54 -12.49 -5.83 -7.71
CA PRO A 54 -11.38 -4.96 -8.10
C PRO A 54 -10.72 -4.23 -6.93
N TYR A 55 -11.51 -3.79 -5.94
CA TYR A 55 -10.94 -3.11 -4.77
C TYR A 55 -10.10 -4.07 -3.90
N ALA A 56 -10.45 -5.35 -3.83
CA ALA A 56 -9.63 -6.35 -3.13
C ALA A 56 -8.26 -6.52 -3.82
N TYR A 57 -8.25 -6.54 -5.16
CA TYR A 57 -7.02 -6.52 -5.96
C TYR A 57 -6.15 -5.29 -5.65
N ALA A 58 -6.73 -4.08 -5.65
CA ALA A 58 -6.00 -2.85 -5.36
C ALA A 58 -5.43 -2.83 -3.94
N ILE A 59 -6.20 -3.30 -2.93
CA ILE A 59 -5.75 -3.38 -1.54
C ILE A 59 -4.59 -4.36 -1.40
N GLU A 60 -4.69 -5.56 -1.98
CA GLU A 60 -3.60 -6.53 -1.89
C GLU A 60 -2.35 -6.05 -2.63
N THR A 61 -2.51 -5.41 -3.78
CA THR A 61 -1.40 -4.78 -4.51
C THR A 61 -0.71 -3.69 -3.69
N ALA A 62 -1.48 -2.81 -3.05
CA ALA A 62 -0.96 -1.77 -2.15
C ALA A 62 -0.19 -2.39 -0.97
N LYS A 63 -0.71 -3.48 -0.40
CA LYS A 63 -0.07 -4.22 0.69
C LYS A 63 1.23 -4.86 0.26
N GLN A 64 1.28 -5.53 -0.89
CA GLN A 64 2.52 -6.14 -1.39
C GLN A 64 3.60 -5.08 -1.66
N LYS A 65 3.23 -3.92 -2.19
CA LYS A 65 4.15 -2.76 -2.35
C LYS A 65 4.71 -2.28 -1.01
N ALA A 66 3.86 -2.12 0.01
CA ALA A 66 4.31 -1.70 1.34
C ALA A 66 5.22 -2.74 2.00
N LEU A 67 4.86 -4.02 1.92
CA LEU A 67 5.65 -5.13 2.49
C LEU A 67 7.01 -5.28 1.81
N GLU A 68 7.08 -5.12 0.49
CA GLU A 68 8.36 -5.14 -0.24
C GLU A 68 9.29 -4.02 0.24
N VAL A 69 8.78 -2.79 0.34
CA VAL A 69 9.58 -1.65 0.84
C VAL A 69 10.01 -1.86 2.29
N ALA A 70 9.10 -2.31 3.16
CA ALA A 70 9.41 -2.61 4.56
C ALA A 70 10.56 -3.62 4.70
N ARG A 71 10.48 -4.75 3.97
CA ARG A 71 11.51 -5.81 3.98
C ARG A 71 12.84 -5.32 3.41
N ARG A 72 12.80 -4.61 2.27
CA ARG A 72 14.00 -4.10 1.61
C ARG A 72 14.73 -3.07 2.47
N MET A 73 14.00 -2.18 3.15
CA MET A 73 14.60 -1.19 4.05
C MET A 73 15.20 -1.85 5.29
N HIS A 74 14.51 -2.84 5.86
CA HIS A 74 15.04 -3.59 7.01
C HIS A 74 16.37 -4.29 6.68
N GLN A 75 16.48 -4.89 5.49
CA GLN A 75 17.72 -5.55 5.03
C GLN A 75 18.87 -4.56 4.77
N LYS A 76 18.56 -3.35 4.29
CA LYS A 76 19.59 -2.38 3.90
C LYS A 76 20.17 -1.61 5.08
N ASP A 77 19.30 -1.08 5.94
CA ASP A 77 19.70 -0.09 6.94
C ASP A 77 19.77 -0.69 8.37
N LEU A 78 19.50 -2.00 8.54
CA LEU A 78 19.31 -2.70 9.83
C LEU A 78 18.27 -2.04 10.77
N ARG A 79 17.54 -1.04 10.28
CA ARG A 79 16.52 -0.29 11.00
C ARG A 79 15.26 -0.25 10.17
N ALA A 80 14.25 -1.00 10.62
CA ALA A 80 12.94 -0.99 9.98
C ALA A 80 12.29 0.41 10.11
N PRO A 81 11.56 0.88 9.09
CA PRO A 81 10.68 2.04 9.25
C PRO A 81 9.57 1.71 10.25
N ASP A 82 9.06 2.67 11.01
CA ASP A 82 7.95 2.42 11.93
C ASP A 82 6.64 2.13 11.17
N VAL A 83 6.42 2.88 10.08
CA VAL A 83 5.19 2.82 9.28
C VAL A 83 5.54 2.88 7.80
N VAL A 84 4.99 1.96 7.01
CA VAL A 84 5.05 1.99 5.54
C VAL A 84 3.64 2.11 4.97
N ILE A 85 3.43 3.13 4.15
CA ILE A 85 2.17 3.42 3.47
C ILE A 85 2.30 2.98 2.01
N GLY A 86 1.60 1.91 1.66
CA GLY A 86 1.42 1.47 0.28
C GLY A 86 0.11 2.00 -0.28
N ALA A 87 0.10 2.31 -1.58
CA ALA A 87 -1.11 2.68 -2.27
C ALA A 87 -1.08 2.22 -3.73
N ASP A 88 -2.25 1.82 -4.21
CA ASP A 88 -2.48 1.37 -5.57
C ASP A 88 -3.76 1.99 -6.11
N THR A 89 -3.79 2.35 -7.39
CA THR A 89 -5.01 2.90 -8.02
C THR A 89 -5.27 2.15 -9.31
N ILE A 90 -6.48 1.63 -9.42
CA ILE A 90 -6.97 0.98 -10.63
C ILE A 90 -8.21 1.71 -11.15
N VAL A 91 -8.46 1.58 -12.45
CA VAL A 91 -9.69 2.03 -13.08
C VAL A 91 -10.45 0.80 -13.57
N THR A 92 -11.76 0.77 -13.40
CA THR A 92 -12.59 -0.33 -13.92
C THR A 92 -13.67 0.19 -14.84
N ILE A 93 -13.83 -0.48 -15.98
CA ILE A 93 -14.90 -0.19 -16.95
C ILE A 93 -15.53 -1.51 -17.40
N GLY A 94 -16.85 -1.67 -17.20
CA GLY A 94 -17.56 -2.90 -17.58
C GLY A 94 -16.95 -4.18 -16.98
N GLY A 95 -16.45 -4.12 -15.75
CA GLY A 95 -15.78 -5.25 -15.08
C GLY A 95 -14.30 -5.46 -15.45
N LEU A 96 -13.77 -4.75 -16.44
CA LEU A 96 -12.36 -4.83 -16.82
C LEU A 96 -11.48 -3.92 -15.96
N ILE A 97 -10.43 -4.47 -15.36
CA ILE A 97 -9.42 -3.71 -14.61
C ILE A 97 -8.36 -3.16 -15.57
N LEU A 98 -8.24 -1.83 -15.60
CA LEU A 98 -7.23 -1.06 -16.31
C LEU A 98 -6.17 -0.55 -15.33
N GLU A 99 -4.91 -0.84 -15.63
CA GLU A 99 -3.74 -0.43 -14.83
C GLU A 99 -3.02 0.75 -15.47
N LYS A 100 -1.73 0.96 -15.17
CA LYS A 100 -0.95 2.00 -15.85
C LYS A 100 -0.70 1.61 -17.30
N PRO A 101 -0.85 2.55 -18.25
CA PRO A 101 -0.50 2.28 -19.64
C PRO A 101 0.98 1.97 -19.76
N VAL A 102 1.31 0.96 -20.57
CA VAL A 102 2.71 0.57 -20.81
C VAL A 102 3.43 1.54 -21.75
N ASP A 103 2.69 2.17 -22.66
CA ASP A 103 3.20 3.13 -23.64
C ASP A 103 2.12 4.16 -24.07
N LYS A 104 2.47 5.06 -24.98
CA LYS A 104 1.58 6.13 -25.46
C LYS A 104 0.38 5.57 -26.23
N GLN A 105 0.57 4.51 -27.02
CA GLN A 105 -0.48 3.86 -27.80
C GLN A 105 -1.49 3.19 -26.86
N ASP A 106 -1.02 2.58 -25.78
CA ASP A 106 -1.84 1.98 -24.73
C ASP A 106 -2.63 3.04 -23.97
N ALA A 107 -1.99 4.16 -23.62
CA ALA A 107 -2.68 5.30 -23.03
C ALA A 107 -3.82 5.81 -23.94
N TYR A 108 -3.57 5.93 -25.25
CA TYR A 108 -4.60 6.31 -26.20
C TYR A 108 -5.75 5.30 -26.22
N ARG A 109 -5.45 3.99 -26.34
CA ARG A 109 -6.47 2.92 -26.31
C ARG A 109 -7.30 2.96 -25.03
N MET A 110 -6.66 3.14 -23.88
CA MET A 110 -7.33 3.24 -22.59
C MET A 110 -8.24 4.47 -22.52
N LEU A 111 -7.75 5.64 -22.91
CA LEU A 111 -8.54 6.88 -22.91
C LEU A 111 -9.73 6.79 -23.88
N SER A 112 -9.53 6.26 -25.08
CA SER A 112 -10.62 6.03 -26.04
C SER A 112 -11.68 5.06 -25.49
N ARG A 113 -11.27 4.04 -24.71
CA ARG A 113 -12.23 3.13 -24.05
C ARG A 113 -13.01 3.81 -22.93
N LEU A 114 -12.39 4.73 -22.19
CA LEU A 114 -13.01 5.46 -21.09
C LEU A 114 -13.91 6.60 -21.58
N ASN A 115 -13.66 7.15 -22.77
CA ASN A 115 -14.38 8.31 -23.29
C ASN A 115 -15.88 8.03 -23.43
N GLY A 116 -16.70 8.94 -22.89
CA GLY A 116 -18.17 8.84 -22.93
C GLY A 116 -18.77 7.68 -22.13
N LYS A 117 -17.97 6.96 -21.32
CA LYS A 117 -18.43 5.82 -20.53
C LYS A 117 -18.20 6.01 -19.04
N GLU A 118 -19.14 5.53 -18.24
CA GLU A 118 -18.98 5.48 -16.80
C GLU A 118 -17.91 4.45 -16.43
N HIS A 119 -17.05 4.85 -15.50
CA HIS A 119 -15.97 4.02 -14.99
C HIS A 119 -15.74 4.35 -13.51
N SER A 120 -15.24 3.35 -12.79
CA SER A 120 -14.97 3.47 -11.35
C SER A 120 -13.48 3.54 -11.12
N VAL A 121 -13.06 4.43 -10.23
CA VAL A 121 -11.67 4.53 -9.79
C VAL A 121 -11.58 4.02 -8.36
N PHE A 122 -10.74 3.01 -8.13
CA PHE A 122 -10.49 2.46 -6.81
C PHE A 122 -9.06 2.73 -6.39
N THR A 123 -8.89 3.26 -5.19
CA THR A 123 -7.56 3.36 -4.56
C THR A 123 -7.50 2.44 -3.35
N GLY A 124 -6.65 1.41 -3.44
CA GLY A 124 -6.29 0.57 -2.30
C GLY A 124 -5.19 1.25 -1.51
N VAL A 125 -5.33 1.32 -0.19
CA VAL A 125 -4.31 1.83 0.73
C VAL A 125 -3.99 0.76 1.76
N ALA A 126 -2.71 0.55 2.02
CA ALA A 126 -2.23 -0.37 3.05
C ALA A 126 -1.26 0.35 3.97
N ILE A 127 -1.50 0.23 5.28
CA ILE A 127 -0.61 0.74 6.33
C ILE A 127 0.04 -0.46 7.00
N VAL A 128 1.36 -0.54 6.91
CA VAL A 128 2.16 -1.59 7.54
C VAL A 128 2.91 -0.98 8.69
N HIS A 129 2.62 -1.44 9.91
CA HIS A 129 3.44 -1.15 11.09
C HIS A 129 4.59 -2.16 11.15
N CYS A 130 5.82 -1.69 11.26
CA CYS A 130 6.97 -2.57 11.50
C CYS A 130 7.44 -2.38 12.94
N CYS A 131 7.29 -3.42 13.76
CA CYS A 131 7.90 -3.47 15.07
C CYS A 131 9.25 -4.15 14.95
N THR A 132 10.33 -3.42 15.22
CA THR A 132 11.64 -4.04 15.43
C THR A 132 11.65 -4.59 16.86
N THR A 133 11.21 -5.84 17.06
CA THR A 133 11.54 -6.53 18.32
C THR A 133 13.05 -6.74 18.32
N GLY A 134 13.74 -6.08 19.25
CA GLY A 134 15.16 -6.27 19.46
C GLY A 134 15.49 -7.77 19.53
N THR A 135 16.59 -8.15 18.92
CA THR A 135 17.23 -9.45 19.07
C THR A 135 17.36 -9.79 20.55
N ALA A 136 16.51 -10.68 21.06
CA ALA A 136 16.86 -11.44 22.25
C ALA A 136 18.00 -12.39 21.84
N PRO A 137 19.09 -12.50 22.63
CA PRO A 137 20.17 -13.43 22.32
C PRO A 137 19.60 -14.85 22.28
N LEU A 138 20.04 -15.64 21.28
CA LEU A 138 19.77 -17.07 21.17
C LEU A 138 20.30 -17.77 22.43
N ALA A 139 19.46 -17.93 23.44
CA ALA A 139 19.73 -18.78 24.59
C ALA A 139 19.23 -20.20 24.29
N SER A 140 20.14 -21.13 24.51
CA SER A 140 20.05 -22.58 24.35
C SER A 140 18.98 -23.26 25.21
N SER A 141 18.41 -24.32 24.63
CA SER A 141 17.76 -25.51 25.24
C SER A 141 16.22 -25.52 25.42
N PRO A 142 15.54 -26.61 25.03
CA PRO A 142 14.07 -26.73 25.07
C PRO A 142 13.57 -27.35 26.38
N GLY A 143 12.53 -26.75 26.97
CA GLY A 143 11.70 -27.36 28.02
C GLY A 143 10.27 -27.59 27.51
N PRO A 144 9.55 -28.63 27.97
CA PRO A 144 8.22 -28.95 27.47
C PRO A 144 7.19 -28.08 28.19
N GLY A 145 6.61 -27.10 27.50
CA GLY A 145 5.61 -26.22 28.09
C GLY A 145 4.93 -25.31 27.08
N HIS A 146 3.79 -25.78 26.56
CA HIS A 146 2.73 -24.98 25.94
C HIS A 146 3.13 -23.95 24.86
N CYS A 147 3.11 -24.39 23.60
CA CYS A 147 3.11 -23.51 22.43
C CYS A 147 1.76 -22.78 22.31
N GLY A 148 1.61 -21.67 23.03
CA GLY A 148 0.49 -20.74 22.92
C GLY A 148 0.73 -19.66 21.87
N ARG A 149 0.10 -19.82 20.70
CA ARG A 149 -0.25 -18.79 19.68
C ARG A 149 0.84 -17.76 19.28
N ASN A 150 1.24 -17.84 18.00
CA ASN A 150 1.63 -16.69 17.15
C ASN A 150 2.90 -15.88 17.48
N ARG A 151 4.05 -16.50 17.73
CA ARG A 151 5.34 -15.78 17.70
C ARG A 151 6.37 -16.46 16.81
N CYS A 152 6.31 -16.13 15.51
CA CYS A 152 7.45 -16.25 14.60
C CYS A 152 8.09 -14.85 14.43
N PRO A 153 9.42 -14.71 14.56
CA PRO A 153 10.09 -13.41 14.69
C PRO A 153 10.38 -12.70 13.35
N CYS A 154 9.62 -12.95 12.28
CA CYS A 154 9.83 -12.33 10.97
C CYS A 154 8.55 -11.95 10.20
N ARG A 155 7.36 -12.03 10.82
CA ARG A 155 6.14 -11.53 10.18
C ARG A 155 5.82 -10.14 10.72
N PRO A 156 5.98 -9.05 9.94
CA PRO A 156 5.25 -7.82 10.27
C PRO A 156 3.77 -8.22 10.32
N ALA A 157 3.18 -8.22 11.51
CA ALA A 157 1.74 -8.43 11.66
C ALA A 157 1.09 -7.13 11.15
N PRO A 158 0.50 -7.12 9.94
CA PRO A 158 -0.14 -5.91 9.47
C PRO A 158 -1.43 -5.76 10.29
N SER A 159 -1.50 -4.76 11.15
CA SER A 159 -2.80 -4.28 11.63
C SER A 159 -3.52 -3.70 10.43
N LEU A 160 -4.28 -4.55 9.75
CA LEU A 160 -5.02 -4.25 8.53
C LEU A 160 -6.20 -3.32 8.86
N LEU A 161 -6.13 -2.08 8.40
CA LEU A 161 -7.32 -1.25 8.19
C LEU A 161 -7.47 -1.05 6.68
N PRO A 162 -8.11 -2.01 5.96
CA PRO A 162 -8.41 -1.83 4.55
C PRO A 162 -9.52 -0.79 4.42
N GLN A 163 -9.17 0.41 3.93
CA GLN A 163 -10.17 1.37 3.45
C GLN A 163 -10.07 1.45 1.93
N GLY A 164 -11.07 0.90 1.26
CA GLY A 164 -11.28 1.12 -0.17
C GLY A 164 -12.28 2.27 -0.32
N VAL A 165 -11.84 3.40 -0.85
CA VAL A 165 -12.74 4.49 -1.26
C VAL A 165 -12.86 4.43 -2.78
N GLY A 166 -14.05 4.11 -3.27
CA GLY A 166 -14.38 4.12 -4.69
C GLY A 166 -15.15 5.39 -5.03
N ALA A 167 -14.72 6.10 -6.07
CA ALA A 167 -15.48 7.19 -6.65
C ALA A 167 -15.81 6.85 -8.11
N ALA A 168 -17.10 6.88 -8.46
CA ALA A 168 -17.54 6.83 -9.85
C ALA A 168 -17.24 8.19 -10.49
N GLN A 169 -16.42 8.21 -11.54
CA GLN A 169 -16.22 9.43 -12.32
C GLN A 169 -17.28 9.45 -13.42
N ARG A 170 -18.30 10.30 -13.26
CA ARG A 170 -19.22 10.62 -14.35
C ARG A 170 -18.48 11.43 -15.41
N PRO A 171 -18.77 11.22 -16.71
CA PRO A 171 -18.24 12.09 -17.75
C PRO A 171 -18.65 13.53 -17.43
N ARG A 172 -17.68 14.46 -17.40
CA ARG A 172 -18.02 15.89 -17.50
C ARG A 172 -18.55 16.08 -18.92
N SER A 173 -19.84 16.36 -19.05
CA SER A 173 -20.38 16.97 -20.26
C SER A 173 -19.57 18.23 -20.53
N THR A 174 -19.04 18.30 -21.76
CA THR A 174 -18.24 19.41 -22.32
C THR A 174 -18.74 20.78 -21.93
#